data_AF-A0A7C5SNV3-F1
#
_entry.id   AF-A0A7C5SNV3-F1
#
_cell.length_a   1.000
_cell.length_b   1.000
_cell.length_c   1.000
_cell.angle_alpha   90.00
_cell.angle_beta   90.00
_cell.angle_gamma   90.00
#
_symmetry.space_group_name_H-M   'P 1'
#
loop_
_entity.id
_entity.type
_entity.pdbx_description
1 polymer ?
#
loop_
_entity_poly.entity_id
_entity_poly.type
_entity_poly.pdbx_seq_one_letter_code
_entity_poly.pdbx_strand_id
1 'polypeptide(L)'
;FGCDDCQTVCPWNRKARAADPLPDPELAWPDLEGFFGISNRAFARRYAGSAFVRSGRAALARNALIVLANRDPEALARLLPAALADPSERVRATAAAAAARTGRAAQAAGARGSLGEAARGYVNRALELFG
;
A
#
# COMPACT_ATOMS: atom_id res chain seq x y z
N PHE A 1 -7.71 -3.09 -4.33
CA PHE A 1 -6.98 -4.29 -4.79
C PHE A 1 -7.70 -4.76 -6.04
N GLY A 2 -7.00 -4.95 -7.16
CA GLY A 2 -7.68 -4.94 -8.46
C GLY A 2 -8.11 -3.52 -8.87
N CYS A 3 -8.70 -3.41 -10.05
CA CYS A 3 -9.27 -2.20 -10.60
C CYS A 3 -10.48 -2.60 -11.45
N ASP A 4 -11.63 -2.01 -11.15
CA ASP A 4 -12.90 -2.29 -11.82
C ASP A 4 -13.39 -1.09 -12.63
N ASP A 5 -12.51 -0.12 -12.93
CA ASP A 5 -12.86 1.08 -13.69
C ASP A 5 -13.41 0.70 -15.08
N CYS A 6 -12.78 -0.29 -15.74
CA CYS A 6 -13.25 -0.79 -17.03
C CYS A 6 -14.65 -1.44 -16.96
N GLN A 7 -14.98 -2.06 -15.83
CA GLN A 7 -16.31 -2.62 -15.60
C GLN A 7 -17.33 -1.54 -15.26
N THR A 8 -16.90 -0.51 -14.51
CA THR A 8 -17.75 0.61 -14.07
C THR A 8 -18.20 1.48 -15.23
N VAL A 9 -17.31 1.73 -16.21
CA VAL A 9 -17.65 2.52 -17.40
C VAL A 9 -18.41 1.73 -18.48
N CYS A 10 -18.52 0.41 -18.33
CA CYS A 10 -19.09 -0.45 -19.36
C CYS A 10 -20.63 -0.26 -19.45
N PRO A 11 -21.18 0.14 -20.62
CA PRO A 11 -22.62 0.37 -20.76
C PRO A 11 -23.46 -0.91 -20.57
N TRP A 12 -22.87 -2.07 -20.82
CA TRP A 12 -23.50 -3.37 -20.60
C TRP A 12 -23.68 -3.68 -19.10
N ASN A 13 -22.71 -3.27 -18.28
CA ASN A 13 -22.76 -3.52 -16.83
C ASN A 13 -23.75 -2.62 -16.09
N ARG A 14 -24.28 -1.55 -16.70
CA ARG A 14 -25.29 -0.69 -16.05
C ARG A 14 -26.56 -1.45 -15.64
N LYS A 15 -26.82 -2.59 -16.28
CA LYS A 15 -27.99 -3.44 -16.04
C LYS A 15 -27.67 -4.65 -15.14
N ALA A 16 -26.41 -4.80 -14.72
CA ALA A 16 -26.00 -5.90 -13.88
C ALA A 16 -26.63 -5.76 -12.48
N ARG A 17 -27.00 -6.89 -11.89
CA ARG A 17 -27.48 -6.95 -10.51
C ARG A 17 -26.30 -7.02 -9.54
N ALA A 18 -26.48 -6.49 -8.33
CA ALA A 18 -25.51 -6.67 -7.26
C ALA A 18 -25.34 -8.17 -6.93
N ALA A 19 -24.15 -8.54 -6.46
CA ALA A 19 -23.87 -9.89 -5.99
C ALA A 19 -24.65 -10.19 -4.71
N ASP A 20 -25.07 -11.44 -4.55
CA ASP A 20 -25.69 -11.99 -3.34
C ASP A 20 -24.92 -13.27 -2.94
N PRO A 21 -24.29 -13.32 -1.75
CA PRO A 21 -24.27 -12.28 -0.71
C PRO A 21 -23.39 -11.06 -1.08
N LEU A 22 -23.66 -9.95 -0.39
CA LEU A 22 -22.81 -8.75 -0.48
C LEU A 22 -21.39 -9.03 0.07
N PRO A 23 -20.36 -8.32 -0.43
CA PRO A 23 -19.01 -8.44 0.09
C PRO A 23 -18.91 -8.08 1.57
N ASP A 24 -18.00 -8.75 2.28
CA ASP A 24 -17.61 -8.39 3.65
C ASP A 24 -17.09 -6.93 3.67
N PRO A 25 -17.70 -6.02 4.45
CA PRO A 25 -17.28 -4.63 4.55
C PRO A 25 -15.81 -4.45 4.93
N GLU A 26 -15.28 -5.34 5.79
CA GLU A 26 -13.87 -5.29 6.24
C GLU A 26 -12.89 -5.67 5.11
N LEU A 27 -13.34 -6.46 4.13
CA LEU A 27 -12.56 -6.76 2.93
C LEU A 27 -12.74 -5.70 1.84
N ALA A 28 -13.92 -5.07 1.77
CA ALA A 28 -14.21 -4.00 0.83
C ALA A 28 -13.45 -2.72 1.17
N TRP A 29 -13.35 -2.39 2.47
CA TRP A 29 -12.67 -1.21 2.97
C TRP A 29 -11.74 -1.53 4.15
N PRO A 30 -10.62 -2.24 3.89
CA PRO A 30 -9.75 -2.71 4.96
C PRO A 30 -9.03 -1.56 5.66
N ASP A 31 -8.77 -1.75 6.96
CA ASP A 31 -7.83 -0.93 7.71
C ASP A 31 -6.45 -0.92 7.03
N LEU A 32 -6.05 0.25 6.53
CA LEU A 32 -4.81 0.46 5.81
C LEU A 32 -3.58 0.41 6.74
N GLU A 33 -3.77 0.67 8.02
CA GLU A 33 -2.70 0.67 9.03
C GLU A 33 -2.38 -0.75 9.52
N GLY A 34 -3.40 -1.63 9.55
CA GLY A 34 -3.33 -2.99 10.07
C GLY A 34 -2.28 -3.90 9.41
N PHE A 35 -1.70 -3.52 8.27
CA PHE A 35 -0.64 -4.30 7.61
C PHE A 35 0.74 -4.12 8.26
N PHE A 36 1.07 -2.97 8.84
CA PHE A 36 2.43 -2.66 9.30
C PHE A 36 2.79 -3.29 10.65
N GLY A 37 1.80 -3.76 11.41
CA GLY A 37 2.00 -4.40 12.72
C GLY A 37 1.93 -5.92 12.72
N ILE A 38 1.58 -6.57 11.60
CA ILE A 38 1.29 -8.01 11.57
C ILE A 38 2.31 -8.81 10.76
N SER A 39 2.60 -10.03 11.21
CA SER A 39 3.46 -10.96 10.47
C SER A 39 2.75 -11.51 9.22
N ASN A 40 3.51 -12.08 8.27
CA ASN A 40 2.93 -12.78 7.12
C ASN A 40 1.98 -13.91 7.54
N ARG A 41 2.28 -14.61 8.65
CA ARG A 41 1.43 -15.66 9.21
C ARG A 41 0.13 -15.08 9.76
N ALA A 42 0.20 -13.98 10.51
CA ALA A 42 -0.98 -13.29 11.03
C ALA A 42 -1.85 -12.73 9.89
N PHE A 43 -1.24 -12.17 8.84
CA PHE A 43 -1.92 -11.73 7.63
C PHE A 43 -2.66 -12.87 6.93
N ALA A 44 -1.99 -14.01 6.69
CA ALA A 44 -2.61 -15.16 6.03
C ALA A 44 -3.80 -15.71 6.81
N ARG A 45 -3.73 -15.69 8.15
CA ARG A 45 -4.85 -16.04 9.04
C ARG A 45 -5.98 -15.02 8.97
N ARG A 46 -5.67 -13.72 9.09
CA ARG A 46 -6.67 -12.64 9.11
C ARG A 46 -7.47 -12.57 7.82
N TYR A 47 -6.81 -12.77 6.68
CA TYR A 47 -7.42 -12.65 5.36
C TYR A 47 -7.68 -14.00 4.68
N ALA A 48 -7.70 -15.10 5.44
CA ALA A 48 -7.97 -16.44 4.93
C ALA A 48 -9.29 -16.47 4.15
N GLY A 49 -9.30 -17.16 3.00
CA GLY A 49 -10.48 -17.21 2.12
C GLY A 49 -10.67 -16.00 1.21
N SER A 50 -9.87 -14.93 1.36
CA SER A 50 -9.91 -13.77 0.46
C SER A 50 -8.83 -13.83 -0.62
N ALA A 51 -9.02 -13.07 -1.70
CA ALA A 51 -8.03 -12.91 -2.76
C ALA A 51 -6.74 -12.19 -2.30
N PHE A 52 -6.76 -11.53 -1.14
CA PHE A 52 -5.61 -10.80 -0.58
C PHE A 52 -4.42 -11.72 -0.28
N VAL A 53 -4.70 -12.98 0.10
CA VAL A 53 -3.65 -13.97 0.40
C VAL A 53 -2.79 -14.25 -0.82
N ARG A 54 -3.35 -14.22 -2.04
CA ARG A 54 -2.60 -14.43 -3.29
C ARG A 54 -1.52 -13.38 -3.51
N SER A 55 -1.76 -12.13 -3.12
CA SER A 55 -0.77 -11.05 -3.26
C SER A 55 0.16 -10.94 -2.06
N GLY A 56 -0.31 -11.33 -0.88
CA GLY A 56 0.47 -11.33 0.35
C GLY A 56 0.61 -9.95 0.98
N ARG A 57 1.03 -9.96 2.26
CA ARG A 57 1.09 -8.77 3.12
C ARG A 57 1.89 -7.63 2.52
N ALA A 58 3.11 -7.90 2.05
CA ALA A 58 4.00 -6.86 1.54
C ALA A 58 3.43 -6.10 0.34
N ALA A 59 2.68 -6.78 -0.54
CA ALA A 59 2.05 -6.13 -1.69
C ALA A 59 0.89 -5.22 -1.27
N LEU A 60 0.08 -5.63 -0.29
CA LEU A 60 -0.99 -4.80 0.24
C LEU A 60 -0.48 -3.65 1.10
N ALA A 61 0.53 -3.87 1.94
CA ALA A 61 1.21 -2.82 2.70
C ALA A 61 1.77 -1.74 1.76
N ARG A 62 2.44 -2.14 0.67
CA ARG A 62 2.88 -1.22 -0.38
C ARG A 62 1.72 -0.39 -0.95
N ASN A 63 0.60 -1.03 -1.29
CA ASN A 63 -0.57 -0.32 -1.81
C ASN A 63 -1.15 0.65 -0.78
N ALA A 64 -1.24 0.25 0.49
CA ALA A 64 -1.72 1.09 1.58
C ALA A 64 -0.88 2.37 1.70
N LEU A 65 0.45 2.28 1.65
CA LEU A 65 1.33 3.47 1.66
C LEU A 65 1.03 4.42 0.50
N ILE A 66 0.82 3.88 -0.71
CA ILE A 66 0.51 4.69 -1.89
C ILE A 66 -0.86 5.37 -1.74
N VAL A 67 -1.85 4.65 -1.22
CA VAL A 67 -3.19 5.20 -0.96
C VAL A 67 -3.11 6.32 0.07
N LEU A 68 -2.40 6.11 1.18
CA LEU A 68 -2.24 7.11 2.24
C LEU A 68 -1.47 8.33 1.72
N ALA A 69 -0.39 8.16 0.96
CA ALA A 69 0.31 9.28 0.34
C ALA A 69 -0.59 10.13 -0.57
N ASN A 70 -1.60 9.53 -1.19
CA ASN A 70 -2.54 10.22 -2.08
C ASN A 70 -3.77 10.82 -1.37
N ARG A 71 -4.14 10.30 -0.19
CA ARG A 71 -5.46 10.59 0.42
C ARG A 71 -5.36 11.10 1.85
N ASP A 72 -4.35 10.67 2.60
CA ASP A 72 -4.13 11.05 4.00
C ASP A 72 -2.63 11.05 4.34
N PRO A 73 -1.90 12.13 3.98
CA PRO A 73 -0.48 12.28 4.27
C PRO A 73 -0.15 12.27 5.77
N GLU A 74 -1.10 12.63 6.64
CA GLU A 74 -0.89 12.63 8.09
C GLU A 74 -1.00 11.23 8.67
N ALA A 75 -1.93 10.40 8.19
CA ALA A 75 -1.94 8.97 8.51
C ALA A 75 -0.69 8.26 8.00
N LEU A 76 -0.23 8.58 6.79
CA LEU A 76 1.06 8.10 6.31
C LEU A 76 2.19 8.46 7.29
N ALA A 77 2.25 9.72 7.74
CA ALA A 77 3.32 10.20 8.61
C ALA A 77 3.42 9.41 9.93
N ARG A 78 2.27 9.06 10.53
CA ARG A 78 2.21 8.23 11.74
C ARG A 78 2.78 6.82 11.50
N LEU A 79 2.62 6.27 10.31
CA LEU A 79 3.07 4.92 9.95
C LEU A 79 4.49 4.84 9.42
N LEU A 80 5.07 5.95 8.95
CA LEU A 80 6.41 5.96 8.36
C LEU A 80 7.47 5.27 9.21
N PRO A 81 7.54 5.44 10.56
CA PRO A 81 8.54 4.73 11.36
C PRO A 81 8.44 3.21 11.22
N ALA A 82 7.23 2.64 11.32
CA ALA A 82 7.02 1.20 11.17
C ALA A 82 7.26 0.73 9.73
N ALA A 83 6.79 1.49 8.75
CA ALA A 83 6.91 1.15 7.33
C ALA A 83 8.36 1.22 6.81
N LEU A 84 9.16 2.16 7.32
CA LEU A 84 10.59 2.28 7.02
C LEU A 84 11.43 1.21 7.72
N ALA A 85 10.92 0.59 8.78
CA ALA A 85 11.57 -0.53 9.48
C ALA A 85 11.05 -1.91 9.02
N ASP A 86 10.14 -1.96 8.06
CA ASP A 86 9.48 -3.20 7.64
C ASP A 86 10.49 -4.24 7.11
N PRO A 87 10.35 -5.55 7.42
CA PRO A 87 11.26 -6.58 6.92
C PRO A 87 11.29 -6.66 5.38
N SER A 88 10.20 -6.26 4.71
CA SER A 88 10.14 -6.22 3.26
C SER A 88 10.80 -4.96 2.71
N GLU A 89 11.86 -5.13 1.93
CA GLU A 89 12.51 -4.03 1.20
C GLU A 89 11.53 -3.26 0.30
N ARG A 90 10.57 -3.98 -0.30
CA ARG A 90 9.52 -3.36 -1.12
C ARG A 90 8.68 -2.36 -0.32
N VAL A 91 8.34 -2.69 0.93
CA VAL A 91 7.56 -1.81 1.80
C VAL A 91 8.41 -0.61 2.21
N ARG A 92 9.67 -0.82 2.63
CA ARG A 92 10.59 0.28 2.99
C ARG A 92 10.82 1.25 1.83
N ALA A 93 11.06 0.74 0.62
CA ALA A 93 11.27 1.57 -0.56
C ALA A 93 10.03 2.41 -0.90
N THR A 94 8.84 1.83 -0.80
CA THR A 94 7.59 2.58 -1.01
C THR A 94 7.32 3.59 0.11
N ALA A 95 7.66 3.27 1.37
CA ALA A 95 7.53 4.22 2.47
C ALA A 95 8.43 5.45 2.25
N ALA A 96 9.67 5.23 1.82
CA ALA A 96 10.60 6.31 1.49
C ALA A 96 10.09 7.16 0.31
N ALA A 97 9.62 6.53 -0.77
CA ALA A 97 9.05 7.27 -1.91
C ALA A 97 7.78 8.05 -1.55
N ALA A 98 6.92 7.47 -0.70
CA ALA A 98 5.72 8.11 -0.17
C ALA A 98 6.07 9.30 0.75
N ALA A 99 7.12 9.18 1.56
CA ALA A 99 7.65 10.29 2.36
C ALA A 99 8.12 11.44 1.46
N ALA A 100 8.88 11.15 0.39
CA ALA A 100 9.29 12.19 -0.58
C ALA A 100 8.07 12.91 -1.19
N ARG A 101 7.09 12.15 -1.69
CA ARG A 101 5.86 12.68 -2.29
C ARG A 101 5.05 13.59 -1.35
N THR A 102 5.14 13.37 -0.05
CA THR A 102 4.37 14.12 0.97
C THR A 102 5.20 15.17 1.69
N GLY A 103 6.31 15.64 1.08
CA GLY A 103 7.12 16.74 1.61
C GLY A 103 8.08 16.35 2.74
N ARG A 104 8.34 15.05 2.94
CA ARG A 104 9.21 14.50 4.00
C ARG A 104 10.53 13.99 3.41
N ALA A 105 11.15 14.79 2.53
CA ALA A 105 12.34 14.42 1.76
C ALA A 105 13.52 13.96 2.63
N ALA A 106 13.72 14.55 3.82
CA ALA A 106 14.77 14.13 4.74
C ALA A 106 14.63 12.67 5.20
N GLN A 107 13.41 12.24 5.53
CA GLN A 107 13.12 10.85 5.93
C GLN A 107 13.34 9.89 4.76
N ALA A 108 12.89 10.28 3.56
CA ALA A 108 13.10 9.51 2.34
C ALA A 108 14.60 9.33 2.00
N ALA A 109 15.38 10.41 2.11
CA ALA A 109 16.82 10.39 1.85
C ALA A 109 17.58 9.51 2.85
N GLY A 110 17.20 9.54 4.13
CA GLY A 110 17.79 8.73 5.20
C GLY A 110 17.53 7.22 5.03
N ALA A 111 16.39 6.84 4.46
CA ALA A 111 16.02 5.44 4.28
C ALA A 111 16.88 4.69 3.23
N ARG A 112 17.56 5.42 2.33
CA ARG A 112 18.31 4.85 1.20
C ARG A 112 19.41 3.86 1.62
N GLY A 113 20.02 4.07 2.79
CA GLY A 113 21.08 3.18 3.29
C GLY A 113 20.62 1.74 3.56
N SER A 114 19.32 1.53 3.77
CA SER A 114 18.73 0.21 4.07
C SER A 114 18.26 -0.58 2.84
N LEU A 115 18.52 -0.04 1.63
CA LEU A 115 17.91 -0.51 0.38
C LEU A 115 18.97 -1.00 -0.61
N GLY A 116 18.66 -2.08 -1.32
CA GLY A 116 19.38 -2.54 -2.51
C GLY A 116 19.34 -1.51 -3.64
N GLU A 117 20.17 -1.72 -4.66
CA GLU A 117 20.37 -0.75 -5.75
C GLU A 117 19.08 -0.38 -6.47
N ALA A 118 18.29 -1.37 -6.90
CA ALA A 118 17.02 -1.12 -7.60
C ALA A 118 16.02 -0.32 -6.75
N ALA A 119 15.92 -0.65 -5.45
CA ALA A 119 15.06 0.04 -4.52
C ALA A 119 15.53 1.49 -4.26
N ARG A 120 16.85 1.71 -4.15
CA ARG A 120 17.42 3.07 -4.08
C ARG A 120 17.10 3.88 -5.33
N GLY A 121 17.22 3.29 -6.51
CA GLY A 121 16.87 3.96 -7.77
C GLY A 121 15.40 4.41 -7.81
N TYR A 122 14.48 3.58 -7.29
CA TYR A 122 13.08 3.97 -7.14
C TYR A 122 12.87 5.16 -6.19
N VAL A 123 13.56 5.19 -5.04
CA VAL A 123 13.47 6.29 -4.07
C VAL A 123 14.11 7.57 -4.61
N ASN A 124 15.26 7.47 -5.30
CA ASN A 124 15.93 8.62 -5.90
C ASN A 124 15.03 9.31 -6.92
N ARG A 125 14.36 8.54 -7.80
CA ARG A 125 13.37 9.12 -8.72
C ARG A 125 12.23 9.85 -7.99
N ALA A 126 11.77 9.33 -6.86
CA ALA A 126 10.75 10.01 -6.08
C ALA A 126 11.27 11.32 -5.46
N LEU A 127 12.51 11.34 -4.97
CA LEU A 127 13.16 12.56 -4.47
C LEU A 127 13.40 13.58 -5.59
N GLU A 128 13.78 13.15 -6.79
CA GLU A 128 13.94 14.04 -7.95
C GLU A 128 12.62 14.70 -8.37
N LEU A 129 11.50 13.98 -8.24
CA LEU A 129 10.18 14.47 -8.64
C LEU A 129 9.49 15.33 -7.58
N PHE A 130 9.77 15.11 -6.29
CA PHE A 130 8.98 15.66 -5.19
C PHE A 130 9.81 16.31 -4.06
N GLY A 131 11.14 16.22 -4.10
CA GLY A 131 12.05 16.72 -3.07
C GLY A 131 12.62 18.10 -3.34
#